data_AF-A0A7Y6PGW8-F1
#
_entry.id   AF-A0A7Y6PGW8-F1
#
_cell.length_a   1.000
_cell.length_b   1.000
_cell.length_c   1.000
_cell.angle_alpha   90.00
_cell.angle_beta   90.00
_cell.angle_gamma   90.00
#
_symmetry.space_group_name_H-M   'P 1'
#
loop_
_entity.id
_entity.type
_entity.pdbx_description
1 polymer ?
#
loop_
_entity_poly.entity_id
_entity_poly.type
_entity_poly.pdbx_seq_one_letter_code
_entity_poly.pdbx_strand_id
1 'polypeptide(L)'
;KKSSAASDVYKRQVCNKPCFHLFTSLGQKCYVSLLPQLYCMIGNSSSGVYETGYWKLPTINIGHRQEGRYMTSNIICCDNCSESIIQSLKKIETDEFQQMLKYIDNPYGDGNASKRIVEQIKMYFNAVK
;
A
#
# COMPACT_ATOMS: atom_id res chain seq x y z
N LYS A 1 -7.39 -24.39 7.06
CA LYS A 1 -6.82 -23.25 6.30
C LYS A 1 -5.38 -23.59 5.94
N LYS A 2 -5.06 -23.79 4.66
CA LYS A 2 -3.71 -24.20 4.21
C LYS A 2 -2.72 -23.07 4.51
N SER A 3 -1.74 -23.29 5.39
CA SER A 3 -0.54 -22.44 5.37
C SER A 3 0.15 -22.70 4.03
N SER A 4 0.47 -21.64 3.31
CA SER A 4 1.42 -21.76 2.19
C SER A 4 2.80 -22.00 2.78
N ALA A 5 3.64 -22.79 2.09
CA ALA A 5 5.00 -23.10 2.53
C ALA A 5 5.81 -21.83 2.92
N ALA A 6 5.56 -20.70 2.25
CA ALA A 6 6.15 -19.41 2.59
C ALA A 6 5.77 -18.90 3.99
N SER A 7 4.52 -19.05 4.42
CA SER A 7 4.08 -18.62 5.76
C SER A 7 4.80 -19.38 6.86
N ASP A 8 5.11 -20.66 6.62
CA ASP A 8 5.78 -21.49 7.60
C ASP A 8 7.29 -21.19 7.69
N VAL A 9 7.91 -20.77 6.57
CA VAL A 9 9.30 -20.25 6.57
C VAL A 9 9.39 -18.98 7.42
N TYR A 10 8.49 -18.01 7.21
CA TYR A 10 8.51 -16.77 7.98
C TYR A 10 8.28 -17.01 9.47
N LYS A 11 7.32 -17.87 9.83
CA LYS A 11 7.08 -18.25 11.23
C LYS A 11 8.35 -18.79 11.89
N ARG A 12 9.10 -19.67 11.21
CA ARG A 12 10.37 -20.21 11.76
C ARG A 12 11.43 -19.14 11.94
N GLN A 13 11.52 -18.16 11.04
CA GLN A 13 12.53 -17.10 11.11
C GLN A 13 12.25 -16.04 12.19
N VAL A 14 11.00 -15.86 12.60
CA VAL A 14 10.60 -14.76 13.49
C VAL A 14 9.90 -15.20 14.77
N CYS A 15 9.64 -16.51 14.98
CA CYS A 15 8.83 -17.02 16.11
C CYS A 15 9.29 -16.57 17.50
N ASN A 16 10.57 -16.24 17.67
CA ASN A 16 11.14 -15.83 18.95
C ASN A 16 11.60 -14.36 18.96
N LYS A 17 11.17 -13.55 17.97
CA LYS A 17 11.53 -12.12 17.89
C LYS A 17 10.34 -11.27 18.33
N PRO A 18 10.41 -10.59 19.48
CA PRO A 18 9.25 -9.88 20.05
C PRO A 18 8.77 -8.70 19.20
N CYS A 19 9.62 -8.17 18.31
CA CYS A 19 9.27 -7.09 17.39
C CYS A 19 8.55 -7.54 16.12
N PHE A 20 8.24 -8.83 15.97
CA PHE A 20 7.53 -9.36 14.80
C PHE A 20 6.16 -9.90 15.19
N HIS A 21 5.13 -9.45 14.48
CA HIS A 21 3.78 -9.97 14.58
C HIS A 21 3.32 -10.50 13.22
N LEU A 22 2.91 -11.78 13.18
CA LEU A 22 2.48 -12.44 11.95
C LEU A 22 0.97 -12.66 11.95
N PHE A 23 0.31 -12.21 10.88
CA PHE A 23 -1.12 -12.40 10.66
C PHE A 23 -1.34 -13.12 9.32
N THR A 24 -2.21 -14.13 9.31
CA THR A 24 -2.65 -14.76 8.06
C THR A 24 -3.62 -13.86 7.28
N SER A 25 -4.36 -13.01 7.99
CA SER A 25 -5.21 -11.96 7.45
C SER A 25 -5.61 -11.03 8.59
N LEU A 26 -5.58 -9.72 8.33
CA LEU A 26 -6.12 -8.71 9.24
C LEU A 26 -7.62 -8.47 9.01
N GLY A 27 -8.16 -8.90 7.87
CA GLY A 27 -9.46 -8.45 7.39
C GLY A 27 -9.46 -6.98 6.97
N GLN A 28 -10.46 -6.56 6.19
CA GLN A 28 -10.48 -5.22 5.59
C GLN A 28 -10.50 -4.11 6.64
N LYS A 29 -11.35 -4.23 7.66
CA LYS A 29 -11.52 -3.20 8.69
C LYS A 29 -10.21 -2.95 9.45
N CYS A 30 -9.60 -3.99 10.02
CA CYS A 30 -8.37 -3.82 10.78
C CYS A 30 -7.20 -3.40 9.89
N TYR A 31 -7.12 -3.91 8.66
CA TYR A 31 -6.08 -3.52 7.71
C TYR A 31 -6.15 -2.01 7.41
N VAL A 32 -7.32 -1.51 6.98
CA VAL A 32 -7.48 -0.09 6.63
C VAL A 32 -7.29 0.81 7.85
N SER A 33 -7.77 0.40 9.03
CA SER A 33 -7.55 1.15 10.27
C SER A 33 -6.08 1.21 10.70
N LEU A 34 -5.25 0.25 10.28
CA LEU A 34 -3.83 0.20 10.60
C LEU A 34 -3.00 1.13 9.69
N LEU A 35 -3.36 1.26 8.41
CA LEU A 35 -2.61 2.06 7.43
C LEU A 35 -2.19 3.46 7.91
N PRO A 36 -3.07 4.31 8.49
CA PRO A 36 -2.66 5.63 8.96
C PRO A 36 -1.74 5.63 10.19
N GLN A 37 -1.55 4.49 10.85
CA GLN A 37 -0.69 4.34 12.02
C GLN A 37 0.69 3.75 11.67
N LEU A 38 0.88 3.30 10.44
CA LEU A 38 2.13 2.71 10.00
C LEU A 38 3.18 3.80 9.77
N TYR A 39 4.42 3.47 10.10
CA TYR A 39 5.57 4.29 9.73
C TYR A 39 5.86 4.22 8.22
N CYS A 40 5.85 3.00 7.67
CA CYS A 40 5.97 2.75 6.24
C CYS A 40 5.35 1.40 5.88
N MET A 41 5.04 1.22 4.59
CA MET A 41 4.64 -0.06 4.01
C MET A 41 5.74 -0.57 3.10
N ILE A 42 6.14 -1.84 3.26
CA ILE A 42 7.20 -2.46 2.44
C ILE A 42 6.67 -3.75 1.84
N GLY A 43 6.94 -3.97 0.54
CA GLY A 43 6.60 -5.21 -0.15
C GLY A 43 6.21 -4.92 -1.59
N ASN A 44 5.30 -5.73 -2.15
CA ASN A 44 4.84 -5.57 -3.53
C ASN A 44 3.32 -5.71 -3.64
N SER A 45 2.60 -5.44 -2.56
CA SER A 45 1.14 -5.45 -2.56
C SER A 45 0.62 -4.36 -3.48
N SER A 46 -0.49 -4.64 -4.18
CA SER A 46 -1.21 -3.59 -4.90
C SER A 46 -1.65 -2.48 -3.97
N SER A 47 -1.77 -2.80 -2.67
CA SER A 47 -2.24 -1.82 -1.71
C SER A 47 -1.25 -0.69 -1.45
N GLY A 48 0.04 -0.98 -1.67
CA GLY A 48 1.09 0.03 -1.69
C GLY A 48 0.91 1.07 -2.81
N VAL A 49 0.12 0.78 -3.83
CA VAL A 49 -0.13 1.68 -4.97
C VAL A 49 -1.48 2.41 -4.82
N TYR A 50 -2.53 1.68 -4.44
CA TYR A 50 -3.89 2.24 -4.47
C TYR A 50 -4.30 2.95 -3.19
N GLU A 51 -3.99 2.40 -2.00
CA GLU A 51 -4.51 2.92 -0.73
C GLU A 51 -3.50 3.82 0.01
N THR A 52 -2.20 3.58 -0.09
CA THR A 52 -1.21 4.31 0.74
C THR A 52 -1.09 5.79 0.39
N GLY A 53 -1.34 6.15 -0.89
CA GLY A 53 -1.38 7.55 -1.33
C GLY A 53 -2.44 8.37 -0.60
N TYR A 54 -3.60 7.77 -0.28
CA TYR A 54 -4.66 8.44 0.48
C TYR A 54 -4.21 8.83 1.90
N TRP A 55 -3.44 7.95 2.55
CA TRP A 55 -2.92 8.16 3.90
C TRP A 55 -1.59 8.91 3.93
N LYS A 56 -1.04 9.28 2.77
CA LYS A 56 0.30 9.87 2.65
C LYS A 56 1.39 8.98 3.27
N LEU A 57 1.17 7.66 3.24
CA LEU A 57 2.03 6.66 3.90
C LEU A 57 3.24 6.34 3.01
N PRO A 58 4.49 6.51 3.49
CA PRO A 58 5.68 6.05 2.78
C PRO A 58 5.56 4.58 2.37
N THR A 59 5.82 4.29 1.11
CA THR A 59 5.74 2.93 0.57
C THR A 59 7.02 2.57 -0.17
N ILE A 60 7.61 1.41 0.14
CA ILE A 60 8.71 0.83 -0.61
C ILE A 60 8.15 -0.35 -1.42
N ASN A 61 8.06 -0.17 -2.73
CA ASN A 61 7.63 -1.20 -3.67
C ASN A 61 8.84 -2.01 -4.15
N ILE A 62 8.89 -3.29 -3.79
CA ILE A 62 9.98 -4.21 -4.10
C ILE A 62 9.71 -4.94 -5.43
N GLY A 63 10.61 -4.74 -6.40
CA GLY A 63 10.60 -5.39 -7.69
C GLY A 63 9.47 -4.94 -8.62
N HIS A 64 9.26 -5.73 -9.68
CA HIS A 64 8.54 -5.30 -10.87
C HIS A 64 7.03 -5.62 -10.89
N ARG A 65 6.48 -6.17 -9.80
CA ARG A 65 5.06 -6.63 -9.78
C ARG A 65 4.06 -5.50 -10.08
N GLN A 66 4.39 -4.26 -9.69
CA GLN A 66 3.50 -3.10 -9.85
C GLN A 66 3.85 -2.23 -11.06
N GLU A 67 4.75 -2.67 -11.94
CA GLU A 67 5.08 -1.91 -13.15
C GLU A 67 3.87 -1.65 -14.04
N GLY A 68 3.90 -0.51 -14.73
CA GLY A 68 2.80 -0.04 -15.58
C GLY A 68 1.64 0.59 -14.81
N ARG A 69 1.64 0.56 -13.47
CA ARG A 69 0.67 1.30 -12.66
C ARG A 69 1.16 2.73 -12.44
N TYR A 70 0.21 3.66 -12.31
CA TYR A 70 0.53 5.01 -11.90
C TYR A 70 1.00 4.98 -10.43
N MET A 71 2.21 5.45 -10.17
CA MET A 71 2.77 5.50 -8.82
C MET A 71 2.80 6.94 -8.34
N THR A 72 2.22 7.16 -7.16
CA THR A 72 2.26 8.44 -6.47
C THR A 72 3.62 8.66 -5.82
N SER A 73 3.92 9.91 -5.48
CA SER A 73 5.25 10.32 -5.01
C SER A 73 5.66 9.74 -3.65
N ASN A 74 4.72 9.21 -2.85
CA ASN A 74 5.02 8.45 -1.62
C ASN A 74 5.63 7.06 -1.86
N ILE A 75 5.73 6.61 -3.11
CA ILE A 75 6.20 5.27 -3.44
C ILE A 75 7.65 5.35 -3.95
N ILE A 76 8.53 4.61 -3.30
CA ILE A 76 9.90 4.35 -3.77
C ILE A 76 9.95 2.93 -4.33
N CYS A 77 10.30 2.80 -5.61
CA CYS A 77 10.61 1.51 -6.19
C CYS A 77 12.04 1.11 -5.89
N CYS A 78 12.23 -0.15 -5.52
CA CYS A 78 13.54 -0.71 -5.26
C CYS A 78 13.66 -2.14 -5.80
N ASP A 79 14.88 -2.61 -5.95
CA ASP A 79 15.17 -3.98 -6.36
C ASP A 79 15.02 -4.95 -5.19
N ASN A 80 14.95 -6.24 -5.49
CA ASN A 80 14.88 -7.31 -4.50
C ASN A 80 16.27 -7.66 -3.92
N CYS A 81 17.04 -6.65 -3.51
CA CYS A 81 18.32 -6.82 -2.81
C CYS A 81 18.39 -5.92 -1.57
N SER A 82 19.16 -6.36 -0.57
CA SER A 82 19.28 -5.70 0.73
C SER A 82 19.75 -4.25 0.61
N GLU A 83 20.71 -4.00 -0.26
CA GLU A 83 21.30 -2.68 -0.47
C GLU A 83 20.25 -1.70 -0.97
N SER A 84 19.46 -2.10 -1.98
CA SER A 84 18.41 -1.26 -2.57
C SER A 84 17.28 -0.97 -1.57
N ILE A 85 16.90 -1.97 -0.76
CA ILE A 85 15.89 -1.80 0.30
C ILE A 85 16.40 -0.84 1.39
N ILE A 86 17.65 -0.98 1.83
CA ILE A 86 18.26 -0.09 2.85
C ILE A 86 18.35 1.34 2.35
N GLN A 87 18.74 1.56 1.09
CA GLN A 87 18.79 2.91 0.52
C GLN A 87 17.38 3.54 0.41
N SER A 88 16.38 2.72 0.09
CA SER A 88 14.98 3.17 0.05
C SER A 88 14.47 3.56 1.44
N LEU A 89 14.84 2.80 2.47
CA LEU A 89 14.55 3.14 3.88
C LEU A 89 15.19 4.47 4.28
N LYS A 90 16.47 4.69 3.95
CA LYS A 90 17.12 5.98 4.21
C LYS A 90 16.46 7.14 3.45
N LYS A 91 16.00 6.88 2.23
CA LYS A 91 15.33 7.90 1.41
C LYS A 91 13.99 8.32 1.98
N ILE A 92 13.19 7.39 2.54
CA ILE A 92 11.93 7.79 3.19
C ILE A 92 12.17 8.64 4.45
N GLU A 93 13.34 8.52 5.10
CA GLU A 93 13.70 9.28 6.30
C GLU A 93 14.15 10.72 6.00
N THR A 94 14.40 11.08 4.74
CA THR A 94 14.87 12.45 4.42
C THR A 94 13.78 13.48 4.63
N ASP A 95 14.18 14.68 5.08
CA ASP A 95 13.26 15.82 5.22
C ASP A 95 12.57 16.17 3.90
N GLU A 96 13.28 16.05 2.79
CA GLU A 96 12.73 16.26 1.45
C GLU A 96 11.55 15.31 1.17
N PHE A 97 11.73 14.02 1.43
CA PHE A 97 10.68 13.03 1.22
C PHE A 97 9.50 13.31 2.16
N GLN A 98 9.75 13.54 3.44
CA GLN A 98 8.71 13.83 4.44
C GLN A 98 7.91 15.10 4.12
N GLN A 99 8.57 16.14 3.58
CA GLN A 99 7.90 17.36 3.14
C GLN A 99 7.06 17.11 1.89
N MET A 100 7.58 16.35 0.92
CA MET A 100 6.84 15.98 -0.28
C MET A 100 5.55 15.23 0.05
N LEU A 101 5.56 14.33 1.06
CA LEU A 101 4.37 13.55 1.43
C LEU A 101 3.15 14.43 1.74
N LYS A 102 3.35 15.65 2.24
CA LYS A 102 2.26 16.56 2.60
C LYS A 102 1.41 16.97 1.39
N TYR A 103 1.98 16.91 0.19
CA TYR A 103 1.40 17.44 -1.05
C TYR A 103 1.11 16.35 -2.09
N ILE A 104 1.05 15.08 -1.69
CA ILE A 104 0.71 14.00 -2.61
C ILE A 104 -0.70 14.23 -3.17
N ASP A 105 -0.79 14.18 -4.49
CA ASP A 105 -2.05 14.01 -5.20
C ASP A 105 -2.32 12.52 -5.41
N ASN A 106 -3.53 12.06 -5.08
CA ASN A 106 -3.92 10.66 -5.23
C ASN A 106 -4.87 10.48 -6.41
N PRO A 107 -4.40 9.92 -7.54
CA PRO A 107 -5.22 9.76 -8.74
C PRO A 107 -6.26 8.64 -8.62
N TYR A 108 -6.14 7.77 -7.61
CA TYR A 108 -7.02 6.61 -7.45
C TYR A 108 -8.37 6.92 -6.79
N GLY A 109 -8.56 8.16 -6.38
CA GLY A 109 -9.88 8.70 -6.08
C GLY A 109 -9.98 9.44 -4.75
N ASP A 110 -11.15 10.04 -4.57
CA ASP A 110 -11.51 10.90 -3.44
C ASP A 110 -12.53 10.23 -2.49
N GLY A 111 -12.78 8.93 -2.67
CA GLY A 111 -13.75 8.17 -1.88
C GLY A 111 -15.21 8.25 -2.35
N ASN A 112 -15.52 8.99 -3.43
CA ASN A 112 -16.91 9.17 -3.90
C ASN A 112 -17.30 8.28 -5.09
N ALA A 113 -16.49 7.28 -5.44
CA ALA A 113 -16.70 6.43 -6.62
C ALA A 113 -18.09 5.77 -6.62
N SER A 114 -18.52 5.19 -5.49
CA SER A 114 -19.82 4.50 -5.40
C SER A 114 -20.99 5.44 -5.70
N LYS A 115 -20.99 6.65 -5.12
CA LYS A 115 -22.02 7.66 -5.36
C LYS A 115 -22.08 8.05 -6.85
N ARG A 116 -20.93 8.35 -7.45
CA ARG A 116 -20.84 8.73 -8.88
C ARG A 116 -21.31 7.61 -9.80
N ILE A 117 -20.93 6.36 -9.53
CA ILE A 117 -21.35 5.21 -10.33
C ILE A 117 -22.87 5.04 -10.25
N VAL A 118 -23.47 5.13 -9.07
CA VAL A 118 -24.93 5.03 -8.90
C VAL A 118 -25.65 6.15 -9.64
N GLU A 119 -25.15 7.38 -9.58
CA GLU A 119 -25.70 8.53 -10.31
C GLU A 119 -25.67 8.28 -11.83
N GLN A 120 -24.54 7.82 -12.37
CA GLN A 120 -24.41 7.52 -13.81
C GLN A 120 -25.38 6.41 -14.25
N ILE A 121 -25.51 5.34 -13.47
CA ILE A 121 -26.44 4.25 -13.76
C ILE A 121 -27.88 4.77 -13.79
N LYS A 122 -28.28 5.60 -12.82
CA LYS A 122 -29.63 6.20 -12.78
C LYS A 122 -29.88 7.10 -13.99
N MET A 123 -28.90 7.93 -14.36
CA MET A 123 -29.01 8.81 -15.53
C MET A 123 -29.23 8.00 -16.81
N TYR A 124 -28.47 6.92 -17.00
CA TYR A 124 -28.62 6.04 -18.16
C TYR A 124 -30.04 5.46 -18.25
N PHE A 125 -30.56 4.88 -17.16
CA PHE A 125 -31.91 4.29 -17.18
C PHE A 125 -33.04 5.31 -17.33
N ASN A 126 -32.85 6.55 -16.88
CA ASN A 126 -33.83 7.61 -17.06
C ASN A 126 -33.83 8.17 -18.48
N ALA A 127 -32.69 8.14 -19.19
CA ALA A 127 -32.57 8.62 -20.57
C ALA A 127 -33.03 7.59 -21.62
N VAL A 128 -33.12 6.31 -21.24
CA VAL A 128 -33.58 5.21 -22.11
C VAL A 128 -35.10 4.95 -21.96
N LYS A 129 -35.76 5.60 -21.00
CA LYS A 129 -37.22 5.69 -20.90
C LYS A 129 -37.75 6.85 -21.72
#